data_AF-A0A353VWW3-F1
#
_entry.id   AF-A0A353VWW3-F1
#
_cell.length_a   1.000
_cell.length_b   1.000
_cell.length_c   1.000
_cell.angle_alpha   90.00
_cell.angle_beta   90.00
_cell.angle_gamma   90.00
#
_symmetry.space_group_name_H-M   'P 1'
#
loop_
_entity.id
_entity.type
_entity.pdbx_description
1 polymer ?
#
loop_
_entity_poly.entity_id
_entity_poly.type
_entity_poly.pdbx_seq_one_letter_code
_entity_poly.pdbx_strand_id
1 'polypeptide(L)'
;ENEYIYVDSLTSTSSVAWEIAEKNKIPFLSRDIFLDNKKDLDYITSKFYELIEIAKKEGTALAIAHPHFNTIEILKKFLDDIDKYGVKLVSIKTLVEIKNQ
;
A
#
# COMPACT_ATOMS: atom_id res chain seq x y z
N GLU A 1 8.69 23.35 4.06
CA GLU A 1 7.72 22.30 3.73
C GLU A 1 8.49 21.01 3.56
N ASN A 2 8.05 19.89 4.15
CA ASN A 2 8.77 18.63 4.00
C ASN A 2 8.49 18.07 2.60
N GLU A 3 9.51 18.05 1.74
CA GLU A 3 9.41 17.61 0.34
C GLU A 3 9.23 16.09 0.18
N TYR A 4 9.29 15.33 1.27
CA TYR A 4 9.35 13.87 1.25
C TYR A 4 8.33 13.23 2.19
N ILE A 5 7.76 12.11 1.75
CA ILE A 5 6.93 11.20 2.54
C ILE A 5 7.75 9.93 2.75
N TYR A 6 7.79 9.43 3.98
CA TYR A 6 8.42 8.15 4.27
C TYR A 6 7.38 7.02 4.20
N VAL A 7 7.62 6.03 3.35
CA VAL A 7 6.80 4.83 3.24
C VAL A 7 7.61 3.63 3.72
N ASP A 8 7.24 3.08 4.87
CA ASP A 8 7.87 1.90 5.44
C ASP A 8 7.32 0.62 4.79
N SER A 9 8.21 -0.12 4.15
CA SER A 9 7.92 -1.46 3.62
C SER A 9 7.82 -2.54 4.71
N LEU A 10 8.08 -2.20 5.98
CA LEU A 10 7.97 -3.04 7.15
C LEU A 10 8.59 -4.43 6.94
N THR A 11 9.87 -4.43 6.58
CA THR A 11 10.69 -5.66 6.40
C THR A 11 11.17 -6.22 7.74
N SER A 12 11.11 -5.42 8.82
CA SER A 12 11.35 -5.85 10.19
C SER A 12 10.17 -5.49 11.08
N THR A 13 9.78 -6.40 11.97
CA THR A 13 8.75 -6.14 13.00
C THR A 13 9.23 -5.16 14.07
N SER A 14 10.53 -4.91 14.18
CA SER A 14 11.14 -3.94 15.10
C SER A 14 11.46 -2.60 14.44
N SER A 15 10.76 -2.23 13.37
CA SER A 15 10.99 -0.95 12.70
C SER A 15 10.76 0.23 13.65
N VAL A 16 11.78 1.08 13.78
CA VAL A 16 11.71 2.35 14.52
C VAL A 16 11.37 3.53 13.61
N ALA A 17 11.11 3.28 12.33
CA ALA A 17 10.93 4.33 11.33
C ALA A 17 9.77 5.26 11.67
N TRP A 18 8.68 4.72 12.23
CA TRP A 18 7.52 5.50 12.65
C TRP A 18 7.89 6.52 13.76
N GLU A 19 8.61 6.09 14.80
CA GLU A 19 9.03 6.96 15.91
C GLU A 19 9.95 8.07 15.45
N ILE A 20 10.86 7.76 14.53
CA ILE A 20 11.81 8.73 14.00
C ILE A 20 11.09 9.71 13.07
N ALA A 21 10.17 9.24 12.23
CA ALA A 21 9.38 10.11 11.36
C ALA A 21 8.50 11.07 12.17
N GLU A 22 7.84 10.58 13.22
CA GLU A 22 7.03 11.40 14.12
C GLU A 22 7.86 12.47 14.81
N LYS A 23 9.01 12.11 15.40
CA LYS A 23 9.94 13.06 16.07
C LYS A 23 10.41 14.18 15.14
N ASN A 24 10.59 13.87 13.85
CA ASN A 24 11.05 14.82 12.84
C ASN A 24 9.90 15.48 12.05
N LYS A 25 8.63 15.20 12.41
CA LYS A 25 7.43 15.69 11.73
C LYS A 25 7.41 15.36 10.23
N ILE A 26 7.96 14.21 9.86
CA ILE A 26 7.96 13.70 8.49
C ILE A 26 6.67 12.90 8.30
N PRO A 27 5.87 13.19 7.25
CA PRO A 27 4.70 12.37 6.97
C PRO A 27 5.09 10.91 6.71
N PHE A 28 4.35 9.99 7.34
CA PHE A 28 4.72 8.59 7.43
C PHE A 28 3.55 7.68 7.05
N LEU A 29 3.84 6.59 6.34
CA LEU A 29 2.93 5.47 6.11
C LEU A 29 3.68 4.15 6.30
N SER A 30 2.99 3.13 6.80
CA SER A 30 3.45 1.74 6.72
C SER A 30 2.60 0.98 5.72
N ARG A 31 3.18 0.00 5.03
CA ARG A 31 2.39 -0.93 4.23
C ARG A 31 1.39 -1.68 5.11
N ASP A 32 0.22 -1.97 4.57
CA ASP A 32 -0.72 -2.93 5.13
C ASP A 32 -0.45 -4.33 4.57
N ILE A 33 -0.08 -4.41 3.28
CA ILE A 33 0.10 -5.70 2.58
C ILE A 33 1.29 -5.68 1.62
N PHE A 34 1.95 -6.84 1.50
CA PHE A 34 2.98 -7.08 0.49
C PHE A 34 2.38 -8.01 -0.57
N LEU A 35 2.19 -7.51 -1.80
CA LEU A 35 1.49 -8.27 -2.83
C LEU A 35 2.28 -9.46 -3.37
N ASP A 36 3.61 -9.32 -3.51
CA ASP A 36 4.42 -10.25 -4.28
C ASP A 36 5.67 -10.78 -3.56
N ASN A 37 5.60 -10.88 -2.23
CA ASN A 37 6.60 -11.63 -1.46
C ASN A 37 6.65 -13.12 -1.87
N LYS A 38 5.64 -13.62 -2.58
CA LYS A 38 5.71 -14.81 -3.43
C LYS A 38 5.34 -14.42 -4.86
N LYS A 39 6.07 -14.98 -5.83
CA LYS A 39 5.93 -14.63 -7.26
C LYS A 39 4.76 -15.32 -7.97
N ASP A 40 4.00 -16.13 -7.26
CA ASP A 40 2.90 -16.93 -7.82
C ASP A 40 1.67 -16.06 -8.16
N LEU A 41 1.05 -16.30 -9.32
CA LEU A 41 -0.08 -15.48 -9.80
C LEU A 41 -1.30 -15.57 -8.88
N ASP A 42 -1.63 -16.77 -8.39
CA ASP A 42 -2.78 -16.98 -7.52
C ASP A 42 -2.53 -16.34 -6.15
N TYR A 43 -1.30 -16.43 -5.66
CA TYR A 43 -0.88 -15.73 -4.44
C TYR A 43 -1.06 -14.21 -4.57
N ILE A 44 -0.50 -13.58 -5.60
CA ILE A 44 -0.59 -12.13 -5.79
C ILE A 44 -2.05 -11.70 -5.96
N THR A 45 -2.84 -12.49 -6.69
CA THR A 45 -4.29 -12.28 -6.85
C THR A 45 -5.01 -12.30 -5.50
N SER A 46 -4.74 -13.30 -4.66
CA SER A 46 -5.34 -13.39 -3.32
C SER A 46 -4.98 -12.18 -2.45
N LYS A 47 -3.72 -11.71 -2.53
CA LYS A 47 -3.26 -10.52 -1.81
C LYS A 47 -3.87 -9.24 -2.33
N PHE A 48 -4.17 -9.16 -3.63
CA PHE A 48 -4.93 -8.04 -4.15
C PHE A 48 -6.36 -7.99 -3.57
N TYR A 49 -7.06 -9.13 -3.48
CA TYR A 49 -8.38 -9.15 -2.84
C TYR A 49 -8.32 -8.79 -1.35
N GLU A 50 -7.31 -9.29 -0.63
CA GLU A 50 -7.08 -8.91 0.76
C GLU A 50 -6.83 -7.39 0.92
N LEU A 51 -6.09 -6.76 -0.01
CA LEU A 51 -5.91 -5.30 -0.05
C LEU A 51 -7.25 -4.57 -0.15
N ILE A 52 -8.15 -5.04 -1.04
CA ILE A 52 -9.49 -4.45 -1.22
C ILE A 52 -10.30 -4.54 0.07
N GLU A 53 -10.28 -5.71 0.73
CA GLU A 53 -11.02 -5.91 1.97
C GLU A 53 -10.48 -5.05 3.12
N ILE A 54 -9.15 -4.89 3.24
CA ILE A 54 -8.55 -3.96 4.19
C ILE A 54 -9.02 -2.52 3.89
N ALA A 55 -8.97 -2.09 2.63
CA ALA A 55 -9.38 -0.74 2.25
C ALA A 55 -10.85 -0.45 2.58
N LYS A 56 -11.74 -1.44 2.38
CA LYS A 56 -13.17 -1.30 2.74
C LYS A 56 -13.39 -1.25 4.24
N LYS A 57 -12.66 -2.06 5.00
CA LYS A 57 -12.83 -2.17 6.45
C LYS A 57 -12.25 -0.97 7.20
N GLU A 58 -11.06 -0.54 6.81
CA GLU A 58 -10.28 0.50 7.49
C GLU A 58 -10.38 1.87 6.78
N GLY A 59 -11.18 1.95 5.71
CA GLY A 59 -11.34 3.15 4.87
C GLY A 59 -10.17 3.42 3.91
N THR A 60 -8.98 2.88 4.20
CA THR A 60 -7.78 3.02 3.37
C THR A 60 -6.89 1.78 3.47
N ALA A 61 -6.07 1.54 2.44
CA ALA A 61 -5.00 0.53 2.51
C ALA A 61 -3.83 0.89 1.60
N LEU A 62 -2.63 0.43 1.96
CA LEU A 62 -1.39 0.58 1.21
C LEU A 62 -0.76 -0.80 0.93
N ALA A 63 -0.61 -1.10 -0.35
CA ALA A 63 0.17 -2.24 -0.82
C ALA A 63 1.56 -1.79 -1.30
N ILE A 64 2.54 -2.68 -1.15
CA ILE A 64 3.80 -2.62 -1.89
C ILE A 64 4.01 -3.87 -2.73
N ALA A 65 4.76 -3.73 -3.82
CA ALA A 65 5.13 -4.82 -4.71
C ALA A 65 6.38 -4.47 -5.51
N HIS A 66 6.97 -5.46 -6.18
CA HIS A 66 8.08 -5.30 -7.13
C HIS A 66 7.58 -5.34 -8.57
N PRO A 67 8.34 -4.81 -9.55
CA PRO A 67 7.98 -4.82 -10.97
C PRO A 67 8.24 -6.19 -11.62
N HIS A 68 7.73 -7.27 -11.01
CA HIS A 68 7.75 -8.60 -11.61
C HIS A 68 6.65 -8.74 -12.65
N PHE A 69 6.89 -9.61 -13.65
CA PHE A 69 5.92 -9.86 -14.73
C PHE A 69 4.53 -10.20 -14.17
N ASN A 70 4.44 -11.19 -13.28
CA ASN A 70 3.17 -11.60 -12.66
C ASN A 70 2.50 -10.46 -11.88
N THR A 71 3.26 -9.65 -11.14
CA THR A 71 2.74 -8.48 -10.42
C THR A 71 2.14 -7.47 -11.38
N ILE A 72 2.85 -7.13 -12.46
CA ILE A 72 2.39 -6.17 -13.46
C ILE A 72 1.14 -6.67 -14.17
N GLU A 73 1.09 -7.94 -14.56
CA GLU A 73 -0.07 -8.53 -15.25
C GLU A 73 -1.33 -8.51 -14.37
N ILE A 74 -1.18 -8.86 -13.09
CA ILE A 74 -2.27 -8.76 -12.11
C ILE A 74 -2.71 -7.30 -11.93
N LEU A 75 -1.78 -6.38 -11.66
CA LEU A 75 -2.12 -4.97 -11.45
C LEU A 75 -2.81 -4.36 -12.68
N LYS A 76 -2.36 -4.64 -13.90
CA LYS A 76 -3.07 -4.19 -15.11
C LYS A 76 -4.53 -4.66 -15.14
N LYS A 77 -4.77 -5.95 -14.91
CA LYS A 77 -6.12 -6.54 -14.93
C LYS A 77 -7.05 -5.92 -13.88
N PHE A 78 -6.52 -5.68 -12.68
CA PHE A 78 -7.33 -5.17 -11.57
C PHE A 78 -7.53 -3.65 -11.62
N LEU A 79 -6.49 -2.90 -12.03
CA LEU A 79 -6.54 -1.44 -12.08
C LEU A 79 -7.28 -0.90 -13.31
N ASP A 80 -7.44 -1.70 -14.38
CA ASP A 80 -8.22 -1.33 -15.58
C ASP A 80 -9.67 -0.93 -15.24
N ASP A 81 -10.26 -1.59 -14.25
CA ASP A 81 -11.57 -1.24 -13.68
C ASP A 81 -11.54 -1.46 -12.17
N ILE A 82 -10.87 -0.54 -11.47
CA ILE A 82 -10.73 -0.59 -10.02
C ILE A 82 -12.03 -0.22 -9.29
N ASP A 83 -12.88 0.60 -9.92
CA ASP A 83 -14.12 1.11 -9.35
C ASP A 83 -15.14 -0.02 -9.10
N LYS A 84 -15.13 -1.09 -9.90
CA LYS A 84 -15.99 -2.27 -9.68
C LYS A 84 -15.76 -2.96 -8.32
N TYR A 85 -14.60 -2.74 -7.71
CA TYR A 85 -14.29 -3.28 -6.38
C TYR A 85 -14.76 -2.36 -5.24
N GLY A 86 -15.37 -1.21 -5.56
CA GLY A 86 -15.86 -0.24 -4.56
C GLY A 86 -14.74 0.53 -3.87
N VAL A 87 -13.59 0.66 -4.52
CA VAL A 87 -12.42 1.39 -4.02
C VAL A 87 -11.87 2.32 -5.10
N LYS A 88 -11.03 3.28 -4.72
CA LYS A 88 -10.34 4.18 -5.65
C LYS A 88 -8.84 4.10 -5.45
N LEU A 89 -8.09 4.09 -6.56
CA LEU A 89 -6.64 4.28 -6.52
C LEU A 89 -6.34 5.77 -6.26
N VAL A 90 -5.51 6.05 -5.25
CA VAL A 90 -5.10 7.42 -4.89
C VAL A 90 -3.59 7.54 -4.82
N SER A 91 -3.09 8.78 -4.85
CA SER A 91 -1.67 9.05 -4.64
C SER A 91 -1.26 8.82 -3.19
N ILE A 92 0.03 8.55 -2.95
CA ILE A 92 0.61 8.46 -1.59
C ILE A 92 0.36 9.74 -0.79
N LYS A 93 0.44 10.91 -1.43
CA LYS A 93 0.15 12.20 -0.78
C LYS A 93 -1.29 12.26 -0.27
N THR A 94 -2.25 11.90 -1.11
CA THR A 94 -3.67 11.86 -0.74
C THR A 94 -3.92 10.86 0.39
N LEU A 95 -3.25 9.71 0.36
CA LEU A 95 -3.39 8.70 1.41
C LEU A 95 -2.90 9.21 2.78
N VAL A 96 -1.76 9.92 2.81
CA VAL A 96 -1.27 10.62 4.01
C VAL A 96 -2.29 11.64 4.51
N GLU A 97 -2.86 12.45 3.62
CA GLU A 97 -3.84 13.47 3.97
C GLU A 97 -5.10 12.85 4.60
N ILE A 98 -5.57 11.70 4.09
CA ILE A 98 -6.72 10.97 4.66
C ILE A 98 -6.40 10.37 6.03
N LYS A 99 -5.22 9.75 6.22
CA LYS A 99 -4.86 9.09 7.48
C LYS A 99 -4.49 10.07 8.61
N ASN A 100 -4.15 11.31 8.28
CA ASN A 100 -3.84 12.37 9.24
C ASN A 100 -5.07 13.19 9.68
N GLN A 101 -6.25 12.91 9.13
CA GLN A 101 -7.54 13.45 9.58
C GLN A 101 -8.09 12.61 10.72
#